data_AF-A0A7J8YCX0-F1
#
_entry.id   AF-A0A7J8YCX0-F1
#
_cell.length_a   1.000
_cell.length_b   1.000
_cell.length_c   1.000
_cell.angle_alpha   90.00
_cell.angle_beta   90.00
_cell.angle_gamma   90.00
#
_symmetry.space_group_name_H-M   'P 1'
#
loop_
_entity.id
_entity.type
_entity.pdbx_description
1 polymer ?
#
loop_
_entity_poly.entity_id
_entity_poly.type
_entity_poly.pdbx_seq_one_letter_code
_entity_poly.pdbx_strand_id
1 'polypeptide(L)'
;MKIRVEGIGHSWVDIRIGILAQVELLLPFGFSLAGNYVNFGVFELYGDRALSDALDIALKMTLSIPLADILAFRKLTRAYFSFLEVLFNSHINFILNLDAATFMHIVGSLESGLKGLDINISSQCAAAVDNLAALYFNNITMGEAPTSPASVKLAQHIADCPSLFPQILKTLFEIVLFEDCGNQWSLSRPMLSLILISEQ
;
A
#
# COMPACT_ATOMS: atom_id res chain seq x y z
N MET A 1 -12.85 33.21 -0.15
CA MET A 1 -13.90 33.08 0.88
C MET A 1 -13.38 32.13 1.94
N LYS A 2 -13.13 32.67 3.14
CA LYS A 2 -12.41 32.04 4.24
C LYS A 2 -13.37 31.09 4.97
N ILE A 3 -13.15 29.78 4.85
CA ILE A 3 -13.96 28.80 5.60
C ILE A 3 -13.37 28.72 7.00
N ARG A 4 -14.18 29.13 7.96
CA ARG A 4 -13.84 29.30 9.37
C ARG A 4 -13.78 27.94 10.06
N VAL A 5 -12.66 27.70 10.74
CA VAL A 5 -12.48 26.62 11.72
C VAL A 5 -13.00 27.12 13.07
N GLU A 6 -14.09 26.53 13.55
CA GLU A 6 -14.66 26.62 14.90
C GLU A 6 -15.81 25.59 14.93
N GLY A 7 -15.98 24.63 15.82
CA GLY A 7 -15.26 24.16 16.99
C GLY A 7 -16.12 23.06 17.63
N ILE A 8 -15.51 21.92 17.95
CA ILE A 8 -15.83 21.02 19.07
C ILE A 8 -17.26 20.42 19.10
N GLY A 9 -17.39 19.23 18.52
CA GLY A 9 -18.56 18.35 18.69
C GLY A 9 -18.65 17.16 17.72
N HIS A 10 -17.54 16.65 17.15
CA HIS A 10 -17.61 15.57 16.16
C HIS A 10 -17.75 14.21 16.84
N SER A 11 -19.01 13.76 16.84
CA SER A 11 -19.56 12.59 17.49
C SER A 11 -18.94 11.30 16.91
N TRP A 12 -18.75 10.29 17.77
CA TRP A 12 -18.46 8.89 17.39
C TRP A 12 -19.31 8.37 16.21
N VAL A 13 -20.46 8.99 15.97
CA VAL A 13 -21.35 8.75 14.83
C VAL A 13 -20.71 9.13 13.50
N ASP A 14 -20.00 10.26 13.39
CA ASP A 14 -19.31 10.67 12.15
C ASP A 14 -18.17 9.70 11.80
N ILE A 15 -17.41 9.26 12.80
CA ILE A 15 -16.35 8.26 12.64
C ILE A 15 -16.95 6.92 12.20
N ARG A 16 -18.05 6.49 12.83
CA ARG A 16 -18.74 5.25 12.44
C ARG A 16 -19.34 5.31 11.04
N ILE A 17 -19.92 6.44 10.65
CA ILE A 17 -20.44 6.65 9.29
C ILE A 17 -19.29 6.65 8.28
N GLY A 18 -18.18 7.32 8.58
CA GLY A 18 -16.97 7.30 7.76
C GLY A 18 -16.39 5.89 7.58
N ILE A 19 -16.31 5.11 8.66
CA ILE A 19 -15.84 3.71 8.64
C ILE A 19 -16.78 2.81 7.84
N LEU A 20 -18.11 2.98 7.98
CA LEU A 20 -19.08 2.18 7.22
C LEU A 20 -19.02 2.52 5.72
N ALA A 21 -18.98 3.81 5.36
CA ALA A 21 -18.83 4.25 3.98
C ALA A 21 -17.53 3.74 3.35
N GLN A 22 -16.44 3.73 4.13
CA GLN A 22 -15.16 3.16 3.72
C GLN A 22 -15.23 1.66 3.44
N VAL A 23 -15.86 0.89 4.33
CA VAL A 23 -16.02 -0.56 4.12
C VAL A 23 -16.88 -0.86 2.90
N GLU A 24 -18.00 -0.14 2.73
CA GLU A 24 -18.91 -0.32 1.59
C GLU A 24 -18.30 0.11 0.26
N LEU A 25 -17.35 1.05 0.25
CA LEU A 25 -16.63 1.46 -0.95
C LEU A 25 -15.41 0.56 -1.23
N LEU A 26 -14.54 0.34 -0.25
CA LEU A 26 -13.26 -0.34 -0.43
C LEU A 26 -13.41 -1.81 -0.77
N LEU A 27 -14.41 -2.51 -0.21
CA LEU A 27 -14.63 -3.92 -0.53
C LEU A 27 -14.98 -4.13 -2.01
N PRO A 28 -16.09 -3.60 -2.54
CA PRO A 28 -16.45 -3.82 -3.94
C PRO A 28 -15.46 -3.20 -4.93
N PHE A 29 -14.85 -2.05 -4.58
CA PHE A 29 -13.85 -1.42 -5.43
C PHE A 29 -12.56 -2.24 -5.49
N GLY A 30 -12.04 -2.71 -4.35
CA GLY A 30 -10.89 -3.61 -4.28
C GLY A 30 -11.12 -4.93 -5.02
N PHE A 31 -12.30 -5.54 -4.88
CA PHE A 31 -12.67 -6.74 -5.65
C PHE A 31 -12.76 -6.48 -7.16
N SER A 32 -13.27 -5.31 -7.56
CA SER A 32 -13.37 -4.95 -8.98
C SER A 32 -12.00 -4.72 -9.61
N LEU A 33 -11.05 -4.16 -8.84
CA LEU A 33 -9.66 -3.94 -9.27
C LEU A 33 -8.82 -5.23 -9.24
N ALA A 34 -9.08 -6.13 -8.28
CA ALA A 34 -8.39 -7.43 -8.18
C ALA A 34 -8.80 -8.40 -9.30
N GLY A 35 -10.01 -8.23 -9.83
CA GLY A 35 -10.53 -9.06 -10.89
C GLY A 35 -9.83 -8.75 -12.22
N ASN A 36 -9.23 -9.76 -12.84
CA ASN A 36 -8.81 -9.74 -14.26
C ASN A 36 -10.00 -9.63 -15.25
N TYR A 37 -11.13 -9.09 -14.79
CA TYR A 37 -12.39 -9.01 -15.51
C TYR A 37 -12.42 -7.81 -16.47
N VAL A 38 -11.70 -6.73 -16.13
CA VAL A 38 -11.60 -5.52 -16.96
C VAL A 38 -10.13 -5.23 -17.24
N ASN A 39 -9.79 -5.06 -18.52
CA ASN A 39 -8.45 -4.67 -18.90
C ASN A 39 -8.29 -3.15 -18.68
N PHE A 40 -7.69 -2.78 -17.56
CA PHE A 40 -7.55 -1.37 -17.16
C PHE A 40 -6.62 -0.55 -18.09
N GLY A 41 -5.81 -1.22 -18.93
CA GLY A 41 -5.00 -0.55 -19.96
C GLY A 41 -5.83 0.16 -21.03
N VAL A 42 -7.12 -0.17 -21.14
CA VAL A 42 -8.04 0.49 -22.07
C VAL A 42 -8.29 1.94 -21.68
N PHE A 43 -8.34 2.28 -20.38
CA PHE A 43 -8.51 3.67 -19.93
C PHE A 43 -7.34 4.55 -20.36
N GLU A 44 -6.12 4.03 -20.27
CA GLU A 44 -4.92 4.74 -20.72
C GLU A 44 -4.91 4.90 -22.26
N LEU A 45 -5.36 3.88 -23.00
CA LEU A 45 -5.44 3.93 -24.47
C LEU A 45 -6.44 4.98 -24.98
N TYR A 46 -7.56 5.17 -24.29
CA TYR A 46 -8.56 6.20 -24.63
C TYR A 46 -8.30 7.55 -23.96
N GLY A 47 -7.27 7.67 -23.11
CA GLY A 47 -6.98 8.88 -22.35
C GLY A 47 -8.06 9.24 -21.31
N ASP A 48 -8.83 8.25 -20.86
CA ASP A 48 -9.88 8.42 -19.86
C ASP A 48 -9.29 8.46 -18.46
N ARG A 49 -9.61 9.52 -17.71
CA ARG A 49 -9.14 9.76 -16.34
C ARG A 49 -10.08 9.20 -15.28
N ALA A 50 -11.22 8.62 -15.65
CA ALA A 50 -12.21 8.12 -14.70
C ALA A 50 -11.62 7.12 -13.70
N LEU A 51 -10.74 6.21 -14.16
CA LEU A 51 -10.07 5.25 -13.28
C LEU A 51 -9.08 5.93 -12.32
N SER A 52 -8.24 6.84 -12.83
CA SER A 52 -7.27 7.56 -11.99
C SER A 52 -7.96 8.45 -10.95
N ASP A 53 -9.06 9.09 -11.33
CA ASP A 53 -9.84 9.96 -10.44
C ASP A 53 -10.56 9.12 -9.37
N ALA A 54 -11.10 7.96 -9.74
CA ALA A 54 -11.70 7.03 -8.79
C ALA A 54 -10.67 6.49 -7.78
N LEU A 55 -9.47 6.12 -8.25
CA LEU A 55 -8.36 5.67 -7.39
C LEU A 55 -7.91 6.77 -6.43
N ASP A 56 -7.78 8.01 -6.92
CA ASP A 56 -7.39 9.18 -6.12
C ASP A 56 -8.42 9.49 -5.03
N ILE A 57 -9.71 9.50 -5.37
CA ILE A 57 -10.79 9.71 -4.39
C ILE A 57 -10.83 8.56 -3.37
N ALA A 58 -10.71 7.31 -3.81
CA ALA A 58 -10.69 6.15 -2.92
C ALA A 58 -9.52 6.20 -1.94
N LEU A 59 -8.32 6.55 -2.43
CA LEU A 59 -7.14 6.69 -1.58
C LEU A 59 -7.28 7.86 -0.59
N LYS A 60 -7.75 9.03 -1.05
CA LYS A 60 -8.00 10.19 -0.18
C LYS A 60 -9.02 9.91 0.91
N MET A 61 -10.11 9.21 0.58
CA MET A 61 -11.07 8.78 1.59
C MET A 61 -10.43 7.84 2.60
N THR A 62 -9.55 6.96 2.15
CA THR A 62 -8.87 5.99 3.03
C THR A 62 -7.86 6.65 3.97
N LEU A 63 -7.11 7.63 3.47
CA LEU A 63 -6.16 8.41 4.25
C LEU A 63 -6.83 9.43 5.19
N SER A 64 -8.14 9.67 5.05
CA SER A 64 -8.88 10.60 5.92
C SER A 64 -9.08 10.05 7.34
N ILE A 65 -8.96 8.73 7.52
CA ILE A 65 -9.08 8.05 8.82
C ILE A 65 -7.68 7.68 9.31
N PRO A 66 -7.32 7.96 10.57
CA PRO A 66 -6.01 7.60 11.10
C PRO A 66 -5.85 6.07 11.14
N LEU A 67 -4.63 5.60 10.86
CA LEU A 67 -4.30 4.16 10.83
C LEU A 67 -4.71 3.42 12.12
N ALA A 68 -4.60 4.07 13.29
CA ALA A 68 -5.00 3.48 14.56
C ALA A 68 -6.49 3.06 14.57
N ASP A 69 -7.37 3.88 14.00
CA ASP A 69 -8.80 3.58 13.91
C ASP A 69 -9.05 2.49 12.86
N ILE A 70 -8.32 2.48 11.74
CA ILE A 70 -8.40 1.43 10.71
C ILE A 70 -8.04 0.06 11.30
N LEU A 71 -6.98 -0.02 12.11
CA LEU A 71 -6.52 -1.24 12.76
C LEU A 71 -7.45 -1.70 13.90
N ALA A 72 -8.21 -0.79 14.50
CA ALA A 72 -9.17 -1.13 15.56
C ALA A 72 -10.39 -1.92 15.05
N PHE A 73 -10.78 -1.74 13.78
CA PHE A 73 -11.96 -2.40 13.20
C PHE A 73 -11.58 -3.50 12.20
N ARG A 74 -11.60 -4.76 12.65
CA ARG A 74 -11.15 -5.94 11.87
C ARG A 74 -11.71 -6.04 10.43
N LYS A 75 -12.97 -5.64 10.20
CA LYS A 75 -13.57 -5.62 8.85
C LYS A 75 -12.94 -4.57 7.95
N LEU A 76 -12.72 -3.37 8.49
CA LEU A 76 -12.07 -2.26 7.79
C LEU A 76 -10.59 -2.57 7.55
N THR A 77 -9.89 -3.12 8.55
CA THR A 77 -8.49 -3.54 8.41
C THR A 77 -8.30 -4.51 7.24
N ARG A 78 -9.16 -5.53 7.13
CA ARG A 78 -9.10 -6.50 6.03
C ARG A 78 -9.38 -5.85 4.67
N ALA A 79 -10.38 -4.96 4.59
CA ALA A 79 -10.71 -4.25 3.36
C ALA A 79 -9.56 -3.32 2.92
N TYR A 80 -8.95 -2.62 3.88
CA TYR A 80 -7.81 -1.72 3.67
C TYR A 80 -6.60 -2.45 3.09
N PHE A 81 -6.13 -3.52 3.75
CA PHE A 81 -4.94 -4.24 3.28
C PHE A 81 -5.18 -5.01 1.99
N SER A 82 -6.40 -5.53 1.79
CA SER A 82 -6.78 -6.14 0.51
C SER A 82 -6.80 -5.12 -0.62
N PHE A 83 -7.25 -3.89 -0.37
CA PHE A 83 -7.19 -2.82 -1.36
C PHE A 83 -5.75 -2.38 -1.65
N LEU A 84 -4.92 -2.21 -0.63
CA LEU A 84 -3.51 -1.88 -0.81
C LEU A 84 -2.76 -2.94 -1.61
N GLU A 85 -2.96 -4.22 -1.30
CA GLU A 85 -2.35 -5.32 -2.06
C GLU A 85 -2.64 -5.19 -3.56
N VAL A 86 -3.90 -4.93 -3.93
CA VAL A 86 -4.30 -4.77 -5.33
C VAL A 86 -3.64 -3.54 -5.96
N LEU A 87 -3.55 -2.43 -5.22
CA LEU A 87 -2.85 -1.25 -5.73
C LEU A 87 -1.37 -1.53 -6.00
N PHE A 88 -0.67 -2.24 -5.10
CA PHE A 88 0.74 -2.59 -5.29
C PHE A 88 0.95 -3.66 -6.39
N ASN A 89 0.00 -4.57 -6.59
CA ASN A 89 0.10 -5.60 -7.64
C ASN A 89 -0.18 -5.04 -9.04
N SER A 90 -1.24 -4.23 -9.20
CA SER A 90 -1.76 -3.86 -10.54
C SER A 90 -1.66 -2.38 -10.87
N HIS A 91 -1.57 -1.51 -9.86
CA HIS A 91 -1.59 -0.05 -10.04
C HIS A 91 -0.42 0.65 -9.36
N ILE A 92 0.73 -0.02 -9.25
CA ILE A 92 1.92 0.50 -8.56
C ILE A 92 2.41 1.84 -9.13
N ASN A 93 2.29 2.04 -10.44
CA ASN A 93 2.62 3.31 -11.09
C ASN A 93 1.82 4.49 -10.53
N PHE A 94 0.56 4.26 -10.14
CA PHE A 94 -0.27 5.27 -9.49
C PHE A 94 0.28 5.61 -8.11
N ILE A 95 0.64 4.61 -7.29
CA ILE A 95 1.23 4.81 -5.96
C ILE A 95 2.54 5.59 -6.05
N LEU A 96 3.41 5.25 -6.99
CA LEU A 96 4.72 5.90 -7.15
C LEU A 96 4.60 7.36 -7.62
N ASN A 97 3.48 7.72 -8.24
CA ASN A 97 3.19 9.09 -8.66
C ASN A 97 2.71 10.01 -7.53
N LEU A 98 2.41 9.46 -6.34
CA LEU A 98 2.00 10.23 -5.16
C LEU A 98 3.17 11.02 -4.55
N ASP A 99 2.84 11.94 -3.65
CA ASP A 99 3.83 12.66 -2.86
C ASP A 99 4.56 11.73 -1.87
N ALA A 100 5.81 12.08 -1.55
CA ALA A 100 6.67 11.26 -0.69
C ALA A 100 6.09 11.02 0.71
N ALA A 101 5.36 11.99 1.28
CA ALA A 101 4.74 11.83 2.58
C ALA A 101 3.64 10.76 2.54
N THR A 102 2.73 10.84 1.57
CA THR A 102 1.67 9.84 1.37
C THR A 102 2.24 8.46 1.07
N PHE A 103 3.26 8.36 0.21
CA PHE A 103 3.94 7.11 -0.08
C PHE A 103 4.52 6.47 1.19
N MET A 104 5.26 7.25 1.99
CA MET A 104 5.85 6.77 3.25
C MET A 104 4.78 6.36 4.26
N HIS A 105 3.66 7.08 4.34
CA HIS A 105 2.52 6.68 5.17
C HIS A 105 1.93 5.32 4.74
N ILE A 106 1.79 5.08 3.45
CA ILE A 106 1.28 3.80 2.92
C ILE A 106 2.26 2.68 3.23
N VAL A 107 3.56 2.86 2.96
CA VAL A 107 4.57 1.82 3.24
C VAL A 107 4.70 1.56 4.75
N GLY A 108 4.67 2.59 5.59
CA GLY A 108 4.65 2.43 7.05
C GLY A 108 3.39 1.70 7.55
N SER A 109 2.26 1.86 6.87
CA SER A 109 1.04 1.09 7.17
C SER A 109 1.18 -0.39 6.80
N LEU A 110 1.89 -0.72 5.71
CA LEU A 110 2.23 -2.11 5.36
C LEU A 110 3.15 -2.74 6.41
N GLU A 111 4.17 -2.00 6.87
CA GLU A 111 5.05 -2.47 7.94
C GLU A 111 4.28 -2.76 9.23
N SER A 112 3.34 -1.88 9.59
CA SER A 112 2.46 -2.09 10.74
C SER A 112 1.50 -3.27 10.55
N GLY A 113 1.06 -3.52 9.31
CA GLY A 113 0.23 -4.67 8.93
C GLY A 113 0.97 -6.00 8.98
N LEU A 114 2.28 -6.02 8.69
CA LEU A 114 3.15 -7.20 8.81
C LEU A 114 3.24 -7.70 10.26
N LYS A 115 3.29 -6.77 11.23
CA LYS A 115 3.26 -7.07 12.68
C LYS A 115 1.87 -7.49 13.18
N GLY A 116 0.87 -7.55 12.29
CA GLY A 116 -0.50 -7.91 12.62
C GLY A 116 -0.66 -9.42 12.87
N LEU A 117 -1.53 -9.77 13.82
CA LEU A 117 -1.80 -11.18 14.19
C LEU A 117 -2.58 -11.97 13.12
N ASP A 118 -3.20 -11.33 12.12
CA ASP A 118 -3.97 -12.03 11.09
C ASP A 118 -3.04 -12.45 9.93
N ILE A 119 -2.95 -13.77 9.75
CA ILE A 119 -2.19 -14.45 8.70
C ILE A 119 -2.57 -13.93 7.30
N ASN A 120 -3.85 -13.65 7.04
CA ASN A 120 -4.21 -13.16 5.71
C ASN A 120 -3.65 -11.75 5.49
N ILE A 121 -3.74 -10.88 6.50
CA ILE A 121 -3.25 -9.50 6.40
C ILE A 121 -1.73 -9.47 6.22
N SER A 122 -0.98 -10.25 7.00
CA SER A 122 0.48 -10.32 6.86
C SER A 122 0.90 -10.87 5.51
N SER A 123 0.19 -11.84 4.95
CA SER A 123 0.44 -12.36 3.58
C SER A 123 0.20 -11.29 2.51
N GLN A 124 -0.91 -10.52 2.62
CA GLN A 124 -1.22 -9.42 1.70
C GLN A 124 -0.17 -8.30 1.75
N CYS A 125 0.27 -7.93 2.96
CA CYS A 125 1.33 -6.94 3.14
C CYS A 125 2.67 -7.45 2.59
N ALA A 126 3.00 -8.72 2.83
CA ALA A 126 4.21 -9.36 2.31
C ALA A 126 4.23 -9.35 0.77
N ALA A 127 3.10 -9.65 0.12
CA ALA A 127 2.98 -9.59 -1.33
C ALA A 127 3.12 -8.16 -1.86
N ALA A 128 2.53 -7.16 -1.20
CA ALA A 128 2.68 -5.75 -1.58
C ALA A 128 4.14 -5.29 -1.51
N VAL A 129 4.85 -5.66 -0.43
CA VAL A 129 6.28 -5.36 -0.24
C VAL A 129 7.14 -6.11 -1.27
N ASP A 130 6.85 -7.38 -1.55
CA ASP A 130 7.58 -8.18 -2.55
C ASP A 130 7.47 -7.54 -3.94
N ASN A 131 6.28 -7.09 -4.35
CA ASN A 131 6.09 -6.39 -5.62
C ASN A 131 6.89 -5.08 -5.70
N LEU A 132 6.90 -4.30 -4.60
CA LEU A 132 7.68 -3.06 -4.52
C LEU A 132 9.18 -3.36 -4.68
N ALA A 133 9.70 -4.33 -3.92
CA ALA A 133 11.09 -4.75 -3.96
C ALA A 133 11.46 -5.32 -5.34
N ALA A 134 10.63 -6.19 -5.92
CA ALA A 134 10.83 -6.77 -7.24
C ALA A 134 10.89 -5.69 -8.33
N LEU A 135 10.04 -4.66 -8.27
CA LEU A 135 10.12 -3.54 -9.20
C LEU A 135 11.43 -2.75 -9.06
N TYR A 136 11.87 -2.50 -7.83
CA TYR A 136 13.15 -1.84 -7.60
C TYR A 136 14.30 -2.67 -8.18
N PHE A 137 14.34 -3.97 -7.88
CA PHE A 137 15.37 -4.88 -8.35
C PHE A 137 15.40 -4.97 -9.89
N ASN A 138 14.25 -5.17 -10.53
CA ASN A 138 14.15 -5.31 -11.98
C ASN A 138 14.54 -4.02 -12.72
N ASN A 139 14.21 -2.84 -12.18
CA ASN A 139 14.41 -1.56 -12.89
C ASN A 139 15.70 -0.83 -12.52
N ILE A 140 16.33 -1.16 -11.39
CA ILE A 140 17.53 -0.46 -10.90
C ILE A 140 18.72 -1.39 -10.82
N THR A 141 18.54 -2.59 -10.26
CA THR A 141 19.64 -3.53 -10.01
C THR A 141 20.03 -4.34 -11.25
N MET A 142 19.08 -4.70 -12.12
CA MET A 142 19.34 -5.59 -13.26
C MET A 142 19.85 -4.89 -14.54
N GLY A 143 20.10 -3.58 -14.50
CA GLY A 143 20.91 -2.89 -15.51
C GLY A 143 20.25 -2.59 -16.86
N GLU A 144 18.96 -2.89 -17.05
CA GLU A 144 18.18 -2.17 -18.07
C GLU A 144 17.92 -0.77 -17.51
N ALA A 145 18.40 0.27 -18.18
CA ALA A 145 18.21 1.67 -17.79
C ALA A 145 16.75 1.93 -17.31
N PRO A 146 16.49 2.88 -16.40
CA PRO A 146 15.13 3.16 -15.94
C PRO A 146 14.27 3.62 -17.13
N THR A 147 13.61 2.68 -17.79
CA THR A 147 12.84 2.89 -19.02
C THR A 147 11.45 3.42 -18.70
N SER A 148 10.98 3.25 -17.46
CA SER A 148 9.68 3.70 -16.99
C SER A 148 9.79 4.90 -16.04
N PRO A 149 8.99 5.96 -16.21
CA PRO A 149 8.95 7.10 -15.28
C PRO A 149 8.63 6.70 -13.84
N ALA A 150 8.01 5.53 -13.63
CA ALA A 150 7.71 5.00 -12.31
C ALA A 150 8.97 4.54 -11.55
N SER A 151 9.95 3.94 -12.23
CA SER A 151 11.18 3.48 -11.56
C SER A 151 12.08 4.62 -11.11
N VAL A 152 12.10 5.72 -11.88
CA VAL A 152 12.79 6.96 -11.49
C VAL A 152 12.16 7.55 -10.23
N LYS A 153 10.82 7.59 -10.14
CA LYS A 153 10.13 8.08 -8.94
C LYS A 153 10.36 7.17 -7.74
N LEU A 154 10.36 5.85 -7.93
CA LEU A 154 10.68 4.90 -6.86
C LEU A 154 12.10 5.12 -6.34
N ALA A 155 13.08 5.29 -7.24
CA ALA A 155 14.45 5.61 -6.87
C ALA A 155 14.53 6.91 -6.06
N GLN A 156 13.75 7.92 -6.44
CA GLN A 156 13.70 9.20 -5.74
C GLN A 156 13.11 9.07 -4.33
N HIS A 157 11.98 8.35 -4.17
CA HIS A 157 11.40 8.06 -2.85
C HIS A 157 12.37 7.30 -1.94
N ILE A 158 13.16 6.38 -2.50
CA ILE A 158 14.16 5.62 -1.74
C ILE A 158 15.41 6.46 -1.44
N ALA A 159 15.82 7.35 -2.34
CA ALA A 159 16.89 8.31 -2.08
C ALA A 159 16.51 9.27 -0.94
N ASP A 160 15.24 9.67 -0.87
CA ASP A 160 14.70 10.50 0.21
C ASP A 160 14.61 9.74 1.54
N CYS A 161 14.44 8.40 1.51
CA CYS A 161 14.43 7.54 2.70
C CYS A 161 15.18 6.21 2.48
N PRO A 162 16.53 6.22 2.54
CA PRO A 162 17.33 5.02 2.27
C PRO A 162 17.14 3.92 3.32
N SER A 163 16.61 4.27 4.50
CA SER A 163 16.35 3.31 5.58
C SER A 163 15.07 2.49 5.39
N LEU A 164 14.25 2.77 4.38
CA LEU A 164 12.95 2.13 4.18
C LEU A 164 13.06 0.60 4.04
N PHE A 165 13.86 0.12 3.08
CA PHE A 165 14.05 -1.31 2.85
C PHE A 165 14.74 -2.03 4.01
N PRO A 166 15.84 -1.50 4.59
CA PRO A 166 16.45 -2.10 5.78
C PRO A 166 15.50 -2.20 6.98
N GLN A 167 14.62 -1.21 7.20
CA GLN A 167 13.64 -1.24 8.29
C GLN A 167 12.60 -2.34 8.09
N ILE A 168 12.04 -2.46 6.88
CA ILE A 168 11.08 -3.52 6.56
C ILE A 168 11.74 -4.89 6.69
N LEU A 169 12.98 -5.04 6.19
CA LEU A 169 13.74 -6.28 6.31
C LEU A 169 13.99 -6.67 7.77
N LYS A 170 14.38 -5.70 8.61
CA LYS A 170 14.53 -5.90 10.05
C LYS A 170 13.23 -6.39 10.69
N THR A 171 12.11 -5.73 10.39
CA THR A 171 10.79 -6.13 10.89
C THR A 171 10.43 -7.55 10.46
N LEU A 172 10.69 -7.94 9.20
CA LEU A 172 10.45 -9.31 8.72
C LEU A 172 11.30 -10.34 9.49
N PHE A 173 12.57 -10.05 9.76
CA PHE A 173 13.43 -10.91 10.58
C PHE A 173 12.93 -11.01 12.02
N GLU A 174 12.51 -9.90 12.63
CA GLU A 174 11.96 -9.92 13.99
C GLU A 174 10.72 -10.82 14.08
N ILE A 175 9.82 -10.74 13.09
CA ILE A 175 8.63 -11.59 13.03
C ILE A 175 9.01 -13.07 12.88
N VAL A 176 9.92 -13.41 11.96
CA VAL A 176 10.30 -14.82 11.71
C VAL A 176 11.10 -15.42 12.86
N LEU A 177 11.94 -14.63 13.55
CA LEU A 177 12.81 -15.10 14.62
C LEU A 177 12.11 -15.19 15.97
N PHE A 178 11.17 -14.28 16.26
CA PHE A 178 10.57 -14.14 17.59
C PHE A 178 9.09 -14.50 17.66
N GLU A 179 8.37 -14.59 16.53
CA GLU A 179 6.95 -14.94 16.51
C GLU A 179 6.69 -16.33 15.89
N ASP A 180 5.79 -17.11 16.49
CA ASP A 180 5.30 -18.39 15.95
C ASP A 180 4.35 -18.13 14.75
N CYS A 181 4.94 -17.76 13.62
CA CYS A 181 4.20 -17.41 12.42
C CYS A 181 3.94 -18.64 11.52
N GLY A 182 2.66 -18.96 11.28
CA GLY A 182 2.26 -19.96 10.27
C GLY A 182 2.47 -19.54 8.80
N ASN A 183 3.04 -18.35 8.58
CA ASN A 183 3.06 -17.65 7.29
C ASN A 183 4.45 -17.53 6.63
N GLN A 184 5.39 -18.37 7.05
CA GLN A 184 6.81 -18.33 6.66
C GLN A 184 7.01 -18.30 5.13
N TRP A 185 6.14 -18.95 4.36
CA TRP A 185 6.21 -18.97 2.90
C TRP A 185 5.94 -17.61 2.26
N SER A 186 4.99 -16.84 2.79
CA SER A 186 4.66 -15.52 2.24
C SER A 186 5.73 -14.50 2.62
N LEU A 187 6.32 -14.62 3.82
CA LEU A 187 7.34 -13.71 4.34
C LEU A 187 8.72 -13.94 3.71
N SER A 188 9.04 -15.16 3.31
CA SER A 188 10.36 -15.47 2.72
C SER A 188 10.60 -14.78 1.38
N ARG A 189 9.54 -14.54 0.60
CA ARG A 189 9.60 -13.87 -0.72
C ARG A 189 10.08 -12.42 -0.62
N PRO A 190 9.41 -11.51 0.12
CA PRO A 190 9.89 -10.15 0.28
C PRO A 190 11.24 -10.11 1.01
N MET A 191 11.53 -11.04 1.94
CA MET A 191 12.86 -11.10 2.57
C MET A 191 13.96 -11.35 1.54
N LEU A 192 13.78 -12.31 0.64
CA LEU A 192 14.76 -12.59 -0.41
C LEU A 192 14.93 -11.37 -1.32
N SER A 193 13.82 -10.80 -1.80
CA SER A 193 13.83 -9.61 -2.66
C SER A 193 14.55 -8.43 -1.99
N LEU A 194 14.32 -8.20 -0.69
CA LEU A 194 14.98 -7.12 0.06
C LEU A 194 16.46 -7.40 0.37
N ILE A 195 16.85 -8.65 0.65
CA ILE A 195 18.26 -9.03 0.85
C ILE A 195 19.06 -8.77 -0.41
N LEU A 196 18.53 -9.18 -1.57
CA LEU A 196 19.19 -8.99 -2.87
C LEU A 196 19.39 -7.50 -3.21
N ILE A 197 18.48 -6.64 -2.75
CA ILE A 197 18.61 -5.18 -2.91
C ILE A 197 19.65 -4.61 -1.93
N SER A 198 19.75 -5.16 -0.71
CA SER A 198 20.64 -4.68 0.34
C SER A 198 22.09 -5.17 0.22
N GLU A 199 22.37 -6.14 -0.65
CA GLU A 199 23.73 -6.66 -0.88
C GLU A 199 24.59 -5.71 -1.75
N GLN A 200 24.02 -4.61 -2.25
CA GLN A 200 24.70 -3.54 -2.98
C GLN A 200 24.96 -2.31 -2.11
#